data_AF-A0AAV0QUM6-F1
#
_entry.id   AF-A0AAV0QUM6-F1
#
_cell.length_a   1.000
_cell.length_b   1.000
_cell.length_c   1.000
_cell.angle_alpha   90.00
_cell.angle_beta   90.00
_cell.angle_gamma   90.00
#
_symmetry.space_group_name_H-M   'P 1'
#
loop_
_entity.id
_entity.type
_entity.pdbx_description
1 polymer ?
#
loop_
_entity_poly.entity_id
_entity_poly.type
_entity_poly.pdbx_seq_one_letter_code
_entity_poly.pdbx_strand_id
1 'polypeptide(L)'
;MSCYKICPREGEVWAMHKDWNARWGVSDYERSRCMIVRVESSAEEGSNGITVSRLREVEGCLTLFCKLKQDGFDMVHVVPNANMLCFSHRIPAFRVPGIKRYGIPEDSWHLEPNALPLTIGN
;
A
#
# COMPACT_ATOMS: atom_id res chain seq x y z
N MET A 1 -26.10 -13.02 9.04
CA MET A 1 -25.27 -11.87 8.64
C MET A 1 -23.83 -12.31 8.66
N SER A 2 -23.14 -12.20 7.53
CA SER A 2 -21.71 -12.51 7.44
C SER A 2 -20.91 -11.27 7.81
N CYS A 3 -20.07 -11.35 8.84
CA CYS A 3 -19.13 -10.28 9.18
C CYS A 3 -17.81 -10.59 8.47
N TYR A 4 -17.35 -9.70 7.61
CA TYR A 4 -16.05 -9.79 6.96
C TYR A 4 -15.05 -8.88 7.67
N LYS A 5 -13.80 -9.33 7.81
CA LYS A 5 -12.71 -8.56 8.42
C LYS A 5 -11.57 -8.45 7.42
N ILE A 6 -11.02 -7.24 7.29
CA ILE A 6 -9.79 -6.99 6.53
C ILE A 6 -8.60 -7.27 7.45
N CYS A 7 -7.72 -8.18 7.04
CA CYS A 7 -6.55 -8.60 7.81
C CYS A 7 -5.30 -8.59 6.92
N PRO A 8 -4.70 -7.40 6.67
CA PRO A 8 -3.44 -7.30 5.92
C PRO A 8 -2.32 -8.06 6.64
N ARG A 9 -1.48 -8.75 5.88
CA ARG A 9 -0.38 -9.58 6.41
C ARG A 9 0.97 -9.01 6.01
N GLU A 10 1.98 -9.31 6.82
CA GLU A 10 3.36 -8.92 6.55
C GLU A 10 3.80 -9.31 5.13
N GLY A 11 4.45 -8.36 4.46
CA GLY A 11 4.94 -8.52 3.10
C GLY A 11 3.92 -8.31 1.99
N GLU A 12 2.62 -8.24 2.31
CA GLU A 12 1.59 -7.95 1.31
C GLU A 12 1.63 -6.49 0.86
N VAL A 13 1.28 -6.26 -0.40
CA VAL A 13 1.07 -4.93 -0.96
C VAL A 13 -0.43 -4.69 -1.11
N TRP A 14 -0.87 -3.50 -0.75
CA TRP A 14 -2.28 -3.13 -0.70
C TRP A 14 -2.51 -1.74 -1.33
N ALA A 15 -3.64 -1.59 -2.00
CA ALA A 15 -4.22 -0.30 -2.26
C ALA A 15 -4.93 0.19 -0.99
N MET A 16 -4.61 1.41 -0.56
CA MET A 16 -5.16 2.03 0.64
C MET A 16 -5.77 3.39 0.29
N HIS A 17 -7.00 3.63 0.70
CA HIS A 17 -7.70 4.89 0.46
C HIS A 17 -6.96 6.06 1.11
N LYS A 18 -6.57 7.04 0.28
CA LYS A 18 -5.92 8.26 0.75
C LYS A 18 -6.95 9.11 1.50
N ASP A 19 -6.56 9.66 2.64
CA ASP A 19 -7.39 10.57 3.45
C ASP A 19 -8.70 9.93 3.98
N TRP A 20 -8.73 8.59 4.08
CA TRP A 20 -9.87 7.85 4.61
C TRP A 20 -10.30 8.34 5.99
N ASN A 21 -11.60 8.37 6.25
CA ASN A 21 -12.15 8.60 7.59
C ASN A 21 -13.37 7.72 7.89
N ALA A 22 -13.62 7.50 9.19
CA ALA A 22 -14.69 6.62 9.67
C ALA A 22 -16.12 7.08 9.34
N ARG A 23 -16.32 8.28 8.79
CA ARG A 23 -17.62 8.80 8.36
C ARG A 23 -17.89 8.57 6.87
N TRP A 24 -16.95 7.99 6.13
CA TRP A 24 -17.11 7.73 4.69
C TRP A 24 -18.30 6.82 4.39
N GLY A 25 -19.11 7.25 3.45
CA GLY A 25 -20.13 6.45 2.81
C GLY A 25 -19.62 5.82 1.50
N VAL A 26 -20.48 5.06 0.84
CA VAL A 26 -20.15 4.34 -0.41
C VAL A 26 -19.57 5.26 -1.49
N SER A 27 -20.17 6.44 -1.68
CA SER A 27 -19.71 7.40 -2.69
C SER A 27 -18.32 7.97 -2.44
N ASP A 28 -17.89 8.05 -1.18
CA ASP A 28 -16.55 8.52 -0.83
C ASP A 28 -15.51 7.48 -1.26
N TYR A 29 -15.78 6.20 -1.01
CA TYR A 29 -14.93 5.09 -1.45
C TYR A 29 -14.80 5.06 -2.99
N GLU A 30 -15.89 5.21 -3.72
CA GLU A 30 -15.89 5.21 -5.20
C GLU A 30 -15.07 6.34 -5.83
N ARG A 31 -14.99 7.50 -5.16
CA ARG A 31 -14.28 8.70 -5.65
C ARG A 31 -12.88 8.83 -5.09
N SER A 32 -12.53 8.01 -4.11
CA SER A 32 -11.27 8.13 -3.41
C SER A 32 -10.08 7.77 -4.31
N ARG A 33 -8.97 8.46 -4.08
CA ARG A 33 -7.67 8.06 -4.63
C ARG A 33 -7.06 7.02 -3.69
N CYS A 34 -6.26 6.12 -4.23
CA CYS A 34 -5.50 5.19 -3.41
C CYS A 34 -4.03 5.56 -3.39
N MET A 35 -3.36 5.25 -2.29
CA MET A 35 -1.92 5.08 -2.26
C MET A 35 -1.61 3.59 -2.20
N ILE A 36 -0.40 3.24 -2.63
CA ILE A 36 0.08 1.86 -2.58
C ILE A 36 0.99 1.72 -1.37
N VAL A 37 0.75 0.72 -0.55
CA VAL A 37 1.50 0.47 0.68
C VAL A 37 1.91 -0.99 0.77
N ARG A 38 3.07 -1.26 1.36
CA ARG A 38 3.51 -2.60 1.75
C ARG A 38 3.41 -2.75 3.27
N VAL A 39 2.87 -3.87 3.73
CA VAL A 39 2.84 -4.20 5.15
C VAL A 39 4.22 -4.64 5.61
N GLU A 40 4.80 -3.91 6.56
CA GLU A 40 6.11 -4.22 7.15
C GLU A 40 5.98 -5.10 8.40
N SER A 41 4.88 -4.98 9.14
CA SER A 41 4.56 -5.83 10.29
C SER A 41 3.05 -5.86 10.50
N SER A 42 2.47 -7.06 10.60
CA SER A 42 1.04 -7.25 10.86
C SER A 42 0.67 -7.03 12.32
N ALA A 43 -0.60 -6.73 12.58
CA ALA A 43 -1.10 -6.54 13.93
C ALA A 43 -1.11 -7.88 14.69
N GLU A 44 -0.17 -8.06 15.61
CA GLU A 44 -0.20 -9.14 16.60
C GLU A 44 -1.28 -8.85 17.66
N GLU A 45 -1.70 -9.89 18.38
CA GLU A 45 -2.61 -9.74 19.53
C GLU A 45 -2.00 -8.77 20.56
N GLY A 46 -2.69 -7.66 20.83
CA GLY A 46 -2.21 -6.60 21.73
C GLY A 46 -1.44 -5.45 21.06
N SER A 47 -1.17 -5.53 19.76
CA SER A 47 -0.57 -4.42 19.00
C SER A 47 -1.58 -3.29 18.72
N ASN A 48 -1.08 -2.06 18.59
CA ASN A 48 -1.92 -0.87 18.39
C ASN A 48 -2.28 -0.62 16.91
N GLY A 49 -1.85 -1.48 15.98
CA GLY A 49 -2.05 -1.31 14.54
C GLY A 49 -1.09 -2.12 13.68
N ILE A 50 -1.09 -1.82 12.38
CA ILE A 50 -0.23 -2.42 11.36
C ILE A 50 0.79 -1.39 10.89
N THR A 51 2.06 -1.76 10.78
CA THR A 51 3.10 -0.88 10.23
C THR A 51 3.18 -1.07 8.72
N VAL A 52 3.12 0.02 7.97
CA VAL A 52 3.17 0.00 6.51
C VAL A 52 4.19 0.99 5.96
N SER A 53 4.82 0.65 4.84
CA SER A 53 5.67 1.55 4.05
C SER A 53 4.94 2.00 2.78
N ARG A 54 5.03 3.30 2.44
CA ARG A 54 4.44 3.81 1.19
C ARG A 54 5.32 3.43 0.02
N LEU A 55 4.71 2.98 -1.07
CA LEU A 55 5.39 2.70 -2.33
C LEU A 55 5.15 3.83 -3.32
N ARG A 56 6.14 4.09 -4.17
CA ARG A 56 6.04 5.00 -5.32
C ARG A 56 6.41 4.27 -6.60
N GLU A 57 5.88 4.74 -7.72
CA GLU A 57 6.26 4.27 -9.04
C GLU A 57 7.76 4.55 -9.27
N VAL A 58 8.47 3.57 -9.82
CA VAL A 58 9.81 3.75 -10.37
C VAL A 58 9.65 4.53 -11.67
N GLU A 59 10.37 5.63 -11.81
CA GLU A 59 10.20 6.57 -12.91
C GLU A 59 10.23 5.87 -14.28
N GLY A 60 9.18 6.08 -15.08
CA GLY A 60 9.03 5.49 -16.41
C GLY A 60 8.54 4.04 -16.43
N CYS A 61 8.16 3.46 -15.29
CA CYS A 61 7.72 2.07 -15.17
C CYS A 61 6.36 1.93 -14.46
N LEU A 62 5.28 1.77 -15.23
CA LEU A 62 3.90 1.70 -14.70
C LEU A 62 3.68 0.60 -13.65
N THR A 63 4.47 -0.48 -13.67
CA THR A 63 4.25 -1.68 -12.84
C THR A 63 5.33 -1.89 -11.80
N LEU A 64 6.41 -1.08 -11.82
CA LEU A 64 7.50 -1.20 -10.87
C LEU A 64 7.38 -0.15 -9.80
N PHE A 65 7.42 -0.59 -8.55
CA PHE A 65 7.28 0.28 -7.39
C PHE A 65 8.42 0.03 -6.42
N CYS A 66 8.95 1.08 -5.80
CA CYS A 66 9.94 0.99 -4.73
C CYS A 66 9.44 1.74 -3.49
N LYS A 67 10.13 1.59 -2.35
CA LYS A 67 9.76 2.36 -1.16
C LYS A 67 9.92 3.86 -1.44
N LEU A 68 8.91 4.63 -1.05
CA LEU A 68 8.99 6.08 -1.03
C LEU A 68 9.90 6.49 0.13
N LYS A 69 10.90 7.32 -0.18
CA LYS A 69 11.83 7.86 0.81
C LYS A 69 11.65 9.35 0.93
N GLN A 70 11.66 9.85 2.17
CA GLN A 70 11.70 11.27 2.50
C GLN A 70 12.94 11.52 3.36
N ASP A 71 13.77 12.48 2.95
CA ASP A 71 15.05 12.80 3.61
C ASP A 71 15.97 11.58 3.81
N GLY A 72 15.90 10.62 2.88
CA GLY A 72 16.68 9.37 2.90
C GLY A 72 16.06 8.22 3.70
N PHE A 73 14.96 8.45 4.40
CA PHE A 73 14.27 7.44 5.23
C PHE A 73 13.01 6.91 4.56
N ASP A 74 12.75 5.61 4.72
CA ASP A 74 11.51 4.98 4.25
C ASP A 74 10.30 5.65 4.91
N MET A 75 9.29 6.02 4.10
CA MET A 75 8.04 6.59 4.61
C MET A 75 7.17 5.50 5.22
N VAL A 76 7.44 5.20 6.50
CA VAL A 76 6.75 4.19 7.30
C VAL A 76 5.77 4.87 8.27
N HIS A 77 4.58 4.32 8.41
CA HIS A 77 3.60 4.77 9.42
C HIS A 77 2.78 3.60 9.96
N VAL A 78 2.15 3.82 11.11
CA VAL A 78 1.26 2.85 11.76
C VAL A 78 -0.18 3.16 11.38
N VAL A 79 -0.90 2.17 10.86
CA VAL A 79 -2.35 2.22 10.64
C VAL A 79 -3.04 1.63 11.88
N PRO A 80 -3.80 2.43 12.66
CA PRO A 80 -4.48 1.93 13.84
C PRO A 80 -5.50 0.84 13.52
N ASN A 81 -5.71 -0.11 14.44
CA ASN A 81 -6.70 -1.18 14.26
C ASN A 81 -8.13 -0.66 13.96
N ALA A 82 -8.49 0.51 14.49
CA ALA A 82 -9.77 1.16 14.22
C ALA A 82 -9.92 1.63 12.75
N ASN A 83 -8.81 1.77 12.03
CA ASN A 83 -8.76 2.34 10.68
C ASN A 83 -8.58 1.27 9.59
N MET A 84 -8.74 -0.02 9.90
CA MET A 84 -8.51 -1.11 8.93
C MET A 84 -9.43 -1.05 7.69
N LEU A 85 -10.53 -0.32 7.76
CA LEU A 85 -11.43 -0.07 6.61
C LEU A 85 -10.85 0.91 5.57
N CYS A 86 -9.66 1.48 5.80
CA CYS A 86 -8.95 2.24 4.77
C CYS A 86 -8.25 1.35 3.73
N PHE A 87 -8.05 0.07 4.00
CA PHE A 87 -7.53 -0.89 3.02
C PHE A 87 -8.61 -1.25 2.01
N SER A 88 -8.31 -1.13 0.71
CA SER A 88 -9.25 -1.43 -0.38
C SER A 88 -9.13 -2.89 -0.81
N HIS A 89 -8.01 -3.23 -1.43
CA HIS A 89 -7.74 -4.57 -1.96
C HIS A 89 -6.24 -4.84 -1.97
N ARG A 90 -5.89 -6.13 -1.92
CA ARG A 90 -4.52 -6.59 -2.04
C ARG A 90 -4.08 -6.52 -3.50
N ILE A 91 -2.87 -6.03 -3.73
CA ILE A 91 -2.21 -6.01 -5.03
C ILE A 91 -1.19 -7.15 -5.05
N PRO A 92 -1.31 -8.15 -5.95
CA PRO A 92 -0.26 -9.16 -6.12
C PRO A 92 1.06 -8.49 -6.49
N ALA A 93 2.12 -8.87 -5.78
CA ALA A 93 3.42 -8.23 -5.88
C ALA A 93 4.54 -9.27 -5.89
N PHE A 94 5.57 -9.04 -6.71
CA PHE A 94 6.74 -9.89 -6.82
C PHE A 94 8.00 -9.05 -6.72
N ARG A 95 8.98 -9.49 -5.93
CA ARG A 95 10.25 -8.78 -5.81
C ARG A 95 11.03 -8.90 -7.12
N VAL A 96 11.59 -7.80 -7.59
CA VAL A 96 12.46 -7.79 -8.78
C VAL A 96 13.91 -7.48 -8.39
N PRO A 97 14.89 -8.01 -9.13
CA PRO A 97 16.28 -7.61 -8.94
C PRO A 97 16.44 -6.13 -9.34
N GLY A 98 17.28 -5.40 -8.60
CA GLY A 98 17.67 -4.05 -8.97
C GLY A 98 18.50 -4.04 -10.25
N ILE A 99 18.19 -3.15 -11.19
CA ILE A 99 18.89 -3.01 -12.46
C ILE A 99 19.30 -1.55 -12.63
N LYS A 100 20.47 -1.20 -12.08
CA LYS A 100 20.99 0.19 -12.03
C LYS A 100 21.04 0.87 -13.40
N ARG A 101 21.39 0.15 -14.47
CA ARG A 101 21.44 0.71 -15.84
C ARG A 101 20.09 1.23 -16.35
N TYR A 102 18.99 0.78 -15.76
CA TYR A 102 17.63 1.20 -16.11
C TYR A 102 16.98 2.00 -14.97
N GLY A 103 17.76 2.45 -13.98
CA GLY A 103 17.24 3.21 -12.85
C GLY A 103 16.34 2.42 -11.90
N ILE A 104 16.33 1.08 -11.96
CA ILE A 104 15.47 0.23 -11.13
C ILE A 104 16.18 -0.06 -9.78
N PRO A 105 15.62 0.39 -8.64
CA PRO A 105 16.18 0.12 -7.30
C PRO A 105 16.14 -1.36 -6.89
N GLU A 106 17.00 -1.77 -5.96
CA GLU A 106 17.07 -3.15 -5.43
C GLU A 106 15.88 -3.54 -4.54
N ASP A 107 15.18 -2.54 -4.00
CA ASP A 107 13.95 -2.67 -3.22
C ASP A 107 12.71 -2.48 -4.10
N SER A 108 12.77 -2.89 -5.37
CA SER A 108 11.63 -2.77 -6.27
C SER A 108 10.75 -4.02 -6.28
N TRP A 109 9.46 -3.80 -6.51
CA TRP A 109 8.44 -4.82 -6.72
C TRP A 109 7.71 -4.58 -8.03
N HIS A 110 7.46 -5.67 -8.75
CA HIS A 110 6.50 -5.69 -9.84
C HIS A 110 5.10 -5.94 -9.26
N LEU A 111 4.17 -5.02 -9.53
CA LEU A 111 2.77 -5.10 -9.12
C LEU A 111 1.91 -5.55 -10.30
N GLU A 112 0.86 -6.34 -10.02
CA GLU A 112 -0.07 -6.76 -11.06
C GLU A 112 -0.81 -5.54 -11.64
N PRO A 113 -0.71 -5.24 -12.96
CA PRO A 113 -1.26 -4.01 -13.53
C PRO A 113 -2.78 -3.92 -13.38
N ASN A 114 -3.48 -5.06 -13.48
CA ASN A 114 -4.94 -5.12 -13.37
C ASN A 114 -5.45 -4.91 -11.94
N ALA A 115 -4.55 -4.95 -10.95
CA ALA A 115 -4.84 -4.68 -9.55
C ALA A 115 -4.31 -3.30 -9.11
N LEU A 116 -3.77 -2.48 -10.02
CA LEU A 116 -3.40 -1.12 -9.69
C LEU A 116 -4.66 -0.23 -9.59
N PRO A 117 -4.72 0.69 -8.62
CA PRO A 117 -5.84 1.61 -8.52
C PRO A 117 -5.84 2.59 -9.70
N LEU A 118 -7.04 2.89 -10.23
CA LEU A 118 -7.24 3.80 -11.37
C LEU A 118 -6.72 5.22 -11.12
N THR A 119 -6.64 5.63 -9.84
CA THR A 119 -6.11 6.94 -9.47
C THR A 119 -5.20 6.82 -8.25
N ILE A 120 -3.90 6.88 -8.50
CA ILE A 120 -2.88 6.90 -7.44
C ILE A 120 -2.76 8.33 -6.91
N GLY A 121 -2.88 8.51 -5.60
CA GLY A 121 -2.59 9.78 -4.93
C GLY A 121 -1.10 9.90 -4.64
N ASN A 122 -0.43 10.89 -5.23
CA ASN A 122 0.94 11.26 -4.86
C ASN A 122 1.02 11.76 -3.42
#